data_AF-A0A1F9Q1B9-F1
#
_entry.id   AF-A0A1F9Q1B9-F1
#
_cell.length_a   1.000
_cell.length_b   1.000
_cell.length_c   1.000
_cell.angle_alpha   90.00
_cell.angle_beta   90.00
_cell.angle_gamma   90.00
#
_symmetry.space_group_name_H-M   'P 1'
#
loop_
_entity.id
_entity.type
_entity.pdbx_description
1 polymer ?
#
loop_
_entity_poly.entity_id
_entity_poly.type
_entity_poly.pdbx_seq_one_letter_code
_entity_poly.pdbx_strand_id
1 'polypeptide(L)'
;MDFDIVNQNLAAAKLSNVKKQVKGSAERVLKEKELKKACEGFEAIILNTMMKSMRESLPGDALFGESNGSNIYKSMYDQYLSEELSRGRQSIGLKELLYQELKKSL
;
A
#
# COMPACT_ATOMS: atom_id res chain seq x y z
N MET A 1 0.48 5.54 -56.72
CA MET A 1 0.95 6.45 -55.66
C MET A 1 -0.05 6.58 -54.51
N ASP A 2 -1.35 6.25 -54.67
CA ASP A 2 -2.34 6.34 -53.58
C ASP A 2 -2.29 5.20 -52.55
N PHE A 3 -1.82 4.00 -52.91
CA PHE A 3 -1.83 2.83 -52.02
C PHE A 3 -0.86 2.96 -50.83
N ASP A 4 0.27 3.65 -51.02
CA ASP A 4 1.27 3.88 -49.98
C ASP A 4 0.78 4.88 -48.91
N ILE A 5 0.05 5.93 -49.33
CA ILE A 5 -0.48 6.96 -48.43
C ILE A 5 -1.55 6.38 -47.50
N VAL A 6 -2.42 5.52 -48.03
CA VAL A 6 -3.45 4.83 -47.24
C VAL A 6 -2.82 3.92 -46.18
N ASN A 7 -1.77 3.16 -46.54
CA ASN A 7 -1.06 2.30 -45.59
C ASN A 7 -0.29 3.08 -44.53
N GLN A 8 0.31 4.21 -44.90
CA GLN A 8 1.05 5.07 -43.99
C GLN A 8 0.11 5.71 -42.93
N ASN A 9 -1.09 6.14 -43.35
CA ASN A 9 -2.12 6.65 -42.44
C ASN A 9 -2.72 5.54 -41.54
N LEU A 10 -2.91 4.33 -42.08
CA LEU A 10 -3.36 3.18 -41.31
C LEU A 10 -2.32 2.77 -40.23
N ALA A 11 -1.03 2.83 -40.57
CA ALA A 11 0.05 2.57 -39.63
C ALA A 11 0.13 3.63 -38.52
N ALA A 12 -0.02 4.91 -38.86
CA ALA A 12 -0.05 6.00 -37.89
C ALA A 12 -1.25 5.90 -36.92
N ALA A 13 -2.44 5.54 -37.43
CA ALA A 13 -3.64 5.30 -36.62
C ALA A 13 -3.53 4.07 -35.70
N LYS A 14 -2.87 2.99 -36.17
CA LYS A 14 -2.55 1.83 -35.33
C LYS A 14 -1.57 2.21 -34.21
N LEU A 15 -0.53 2.99 -34.53
CA LEU A 15 0.48 3.43 -33.57
C LEU A 15 -0.12 4.34 -32.49
N SER A 16 -1.05 5.23 -32.84
CA SER A 16 -1.73 6.10 -31.88
C SER A 16 -2.66 5.31 -30.94
N ASN A 17 -3.39 4.32 -31.45
CA ASN A 17 -4.22 3.42 -30.64
C ASN A 17 -3.37 2.55 -29.69
N VAL A 18 -2.23 2.03 -30.16
CA VAL A 18 -1.27 1.30 -29.30
C VAL A 18 -0.72 2.21 -28.22
N LYS A 19 -0.30 3.44 -28.53
CA LYS A 19 0.16 4.42 -27.53
C LYS A 19 -0.91 4.75 -26.49
N LYS A 20 -2.19 4.85 -26.90
CA LYS A 20 -3.31 5.10 -25.99
C LYS A 20 -3.59 3.91 -25.08
N GLN A 21 -3.55 2.68 -25.60
CA GLN A 21 -3.66 1.47 -24.77
C GLN A 21 -2.50 1.32 -23.80
N VAL A 22 -1.26 1.56 -24.24
CA VAL A 22 -0.06 1.48 -23.39
C VAL A 22 -0.11 2.52 -22.26
N LYS A 23 -0.52 3.76 -22.54
CA LYS A 23 -0.75 4.77 -21.50
C LYS A 23 -1.84 4.36 -20.51
N GLY A 24 -3.00 3.91 -21.01
CA GLY A 24 -4.11 3.48 -20.14
C GLY A 24 -3.80 2.23 -19.32
N SER A 25 -2.88 1.37 -19.79
CA SER A 25 -2.35 0.24 -19.03
C SER A 25 -1.35 0.69 -17.97
N ALA A 26 -0.42 1.60 -18.32
CA ALA A 26 0.56 2.15 -17.38
C ALA A 26 -0.12 2.89 -16.20
N GLU A 27 -1.14 3.70 -16.48
CA GLU A 27 -1.93 4.40 -15.46
C GLU A 27 -2.64 3.43 -14.50
N ARG A 28 -3.18 2.32 -15.01
CA ARG A 28 -3.79 1.29 -14.18
C ARG A 28 -2.77 0.60 -13.27
N VAL A 29 -1.61 0.25 -13.81
CA VAL A 29 -0.52 -0.37 -13.02
C VAL A 29 -0.04 0.56 -11.91
N LEU A 30 0.08 1.86 -12.19
CA LEU A 30 0.44 2.85 -11.18
C LEU A 30 -0.63 2.96 -10.08
N LYS A 31 -1.90 3.07 -10.44
CA LYS A 31 -3.02 3.08 -9.48
C LYS A 31 -3.06 1.83 -8.61
N GLU A 32 -2.87 0.64 -9.20
CA GLU A 32 -2.83 -0.60 -8.44
C GLU A 32 -1.66 -0.63 -7.44
N LYS A 33 -0.50 -0.10 -7.83
CA LYS A 33 0.67 -0.01 -6.94
C LYS A 33 0.43 0.95 -5.78
N GLU A 34 -0.15 2.11 -6.06
CA GLU A 34 -0.53 3.09 -5.03
C GLU A 34 -1.56 2.52 -4.07
N LEU A 35 -2.57 1.80 -4.58
CA LEU A 35 -3.58 1.15 -3.76
C LEU A 35 -2.97 0.10 -2.82
N LYS A 36 -2.06 -0.74 -3.31
CA LYS A 36 -1.34 -1.72 -2.47
C LYS A 36 -0.57 -1.03 -1.35
N LYS A 37 0.17 0.02 -1.67
CA LYS A 37 0.94 0.80 -0.70
C LYS A 37 0.03 1.45 0.36
N ALA A 38 -1.12 1.96 -0.05
CA ALA A 38 -2.11 2.51 0.88
C ALA A 38 -2.67 1.44 1.83
N CYS A 39 -2.96 0.24 1.31
CA CYS A 39 -3.43 -0.89 2.12
C CYS A 39 -2.36 -1.38 3.12
N GLU A 40 -1.10 -1.47 2.70
CA GLU A 40 0.05 -1.76 3.58
C GLU A 40 0.17 -0.74 4.72
N GLY A 41 0.03 0.56 4.41
CA GLY A 41 0.05 1.63 5.41
C GLY A 41 -1.12 1.56 6.39
N PHE A 42 -2.31 1.18 5.92
CA PHE A 42 -3.47 1.00 6.78
C PHE A 42 -3.28 -0.16 7.75
N GLU A 43 -2.76 -1.30 7.28
CA GLU A 43 -2.43 -2.43 8.15
C GLU A 43 -1.40 -2.06 9.21
N ALA A 44 -0.40 -1.23 8.88
CA ALA A 44 0.57 -0.72 9.86
C ALA A 44 -0.11 0.08 11.00
N ILE A 45 -1.09 0.92 10.69
CA ILE A 45 -1.84 1.71 11.68
C ILE A 45 -2.66 0.80 12.60
N ILE A 46 -3.35 -0.18 12.02
CA ILE A 46 -4.13 -1.17 12.76
C ILE A 46 -3.23 -1.96 13.70
N LEU A 47 -2.08 -2.42 13.20
CA LEU A 47 -1.12 -3.20 13.98
C LEU A 47 -0.52 -2.39 15.13
N ASN A 48 -0.18 -1.12 14.88
CA ASN A 48 0.28 -0.21 15.93
C ASN A 48 -0.80 -0.03 17.02
N THR A 49 -2.04 0.20 16.60
CA THR A 49 -3.18 0.34 17.52
C THR A 49 -3.36 -0.93 18.36
N MET A 50 -3.28 -2.11 17.72
CA MET A 50 -3.37 -3.40 18.40
C MET A 50 -2.25 -3.59 19.43
N MET A 51 -1.01 -3.31 19.05
CA MET A 51 0.16 -3.37 19.93
C MET A 51 0.01 -2.42 21.14
N LYS A 52 -0.50 -1.22 20.90
CA LYS A 52 -0.78 -0.24 21.95
C LYS A 52 -1.85 -0.76 22.92
N SER A 53 -2.98 -1.26 22.42
CA SER A 53 -4.04 -1.83 23.25
C SER A 53 -3.59 -3.06 24.04
N MET A 54 -2.73 -3.91 23.47
CA MET A 54 -2.13 -5.03 24.18
C MET A 54 -1.28 -4.56 25.37
N ARG A 55 -0.47 -3.52 25.20
CA ARG A 55 0.31 -2.94 26.31
C ARG A 55 -0.54 -2.28 27.38
N GLU A 56 -1.57 -1.55 26.97
CA GLU A 56 -2.51 -0.91 27.92
C GLU A 56 -3.26 -1.96 28.77
N SER A 57 -3.40 -3.20 28.28
CA SER A 57 -4.02 -4.30 29.03
C SER A 57 -3.12 -4.96 30.08
N LEU A 58 -1.81 -4.73 30.03
CA LEU A 58 -0.88 -5.23 31.04
C LEU A 58 -0.87 -4.25 32.22
N PRO A 59 -0.84 -4.74 33.48
CA PRO A 59 -0.52 -3.88 34.60
C PRO A 59 0.86 -3.27 34.31
N GLY A 60 0.95 -1.93 34.31
CA GLY A 60 2.17 -1.19 34.00
C GLY A 60 3.36 -1.64 34.87
N ASP A 61 4.57 -1.20 34.53
CA ASP A 61 5.80 -1.65 35.19
C ASP A 61 5.78 -1.31 36.70
N ALA A 62 5.33 -2.26 37.51
CA ALA A 62 5.06 -2.09 38.94
C ALA A 62 6.34 -1.88 39.76
N LEU A 63 7.51 -2.19 39.19
CA LEU A 63 8.80 -2.13 39.85
C LEU A 63 9.58 -0.85 39.56
N PHE A 64 9.50 -0.29 38.35
CA PHE A 64 10.30 0.86 37.95
C PHE A 64 9.51 2.10 37.57
N GLY A 65 8.18 2.02 37.49
CA GLY A 65 7.32 3.11 37.04
C GLY A 65 7.52 3.43 35.55
N GLU A 66 6.49 3.97 34.91
CA GLU A 66 6.64 4.43 33.53
C GLU A 66 7.26 5.83 33.49
N SER A 67 8.43 5.95 32.85
CA SER A 67 9.01 7.25 32.53
C SER A 67 8.51 7.75 31.17
N ASN A 68 8.36 9.07 31.02
CA ASN A 68 7.97 9.70 29.75
C ASN A 68 8.94 9.32 28.62
N GLY A 69 10.25 9.24 28.89
CA GLY A 69 11.25 8.85 27.90
C GLY A 69 11.07 7.40 27.42
N SER A 70 10.79 6.48 28.35
CA SER A 70 10.47 5.09 28.02
C SER A 70 9.22 5.00 27.14
N ASN A 71 8.17 5.75 27.46
CA ASN A 71 6.92 5.71 26.71
C ASN A 71 7.07 6.25 25.28
N ILE A 72 7.86 7.31 25.09
CA ILE A 72 8.21 7.84 23.76
C ILE A 72 8.98 6.78 22.98
N TYR A 73 10.03 6.20 23.56
CA TYR A 73 10.84 5.19 22.88
C TYR A 73 10.00 3.96 22.48
N LYS A 74 9.17 3.44 23.39
CA LYS A 74 8.24 2.34 23.11
C LYS A 74 7.33 2.69 21.94
N SER A 75 6.71 3.87 21.96
CA SER A 75 5.81 4.31 20.88
C SER A 75 6.51 4.39 19.53
N MET A 76 7.75 4.89 19.49
CA MET A 76 8.56 4.93 18.26
C MET A 76 8.93 3.52 17.78
N TYR A 77 9.30 2.64 18.71
CA TYR A 77 9.62 1.24 18.43
C TYR A 77 8.40 0.51 17.84
N ASP A 78 7.22 0.71 18.42
CA ASP A 78 5.98 0.09 17.96
C ASP A 78 5.58 0.56 16.58
N GLN A 79 5.78 1.85 16.29
CA GLN A 79 5.52 2.41 14.98
C GLN A 79 6.43 1.78 13.92
N TYR A 80 7.73 1.70 14.19
CA TYR A 80 8.68 1.05 13.28
C TYR A 80 8.37 -0.43 13.09
N LEU A 81 8.14 -1.15 14.19
CA LEU A 81 7.83 -2.57 14.16
C LEU A 81 6.54 -2.84 13.37
N SER A 82 5.51 -2.03 13.57
CA SER A 82 4.22 -2.19 12.88
C SER A 82 4.34 -1.93 11.38
N GLU A 83 5.16 -0.96 10.98
CA GLU A 83 5.44 -0.69 9.57
C GLU A 83 6.26 -1.82 8.91
N GLU A 84 7.23 -2.39 9.62
CA GLU A 84 8.02 -3.50 9.09
C GLU A 84 7.18 -4.78 8.96
N LEU A 85 6.37 -5.08 9.98
CA LEU A 85 5.45 -6.22 9.96
C LEU A 85 4.37 -6.08 8.88
N SER A 86 3.85 -4.87 8.63
CA SER A 86 2.87 -4.66 7.56
C SER A 86 3.45 -4.83 6.16
N ARG A 87 4.77 -4.72 5.97
CA ARG A 87 5.45 -5.00 4.69
C ARG A 87 5.76 -6.48 4.51
N GLY A 88 5.89 -7.21 5.60
CA GLY A 88 6.20 -8.65 5.62
C GLY A 88 5.12 -9.52 4.96
N ARG A 89 5.50 -10.76 4.64
CA ARG A 89 4.56 -11.80 4.15
C ARG A 89 3.77 -12.47 5.28
N GLN A 90 4.31 -12.51 6.49
CA GLN A 90 3.58 -12.93 7.70
C GLN A 90 2.91 -11.74 8.39
N SER A 91 2.13 -10.95 7.64
CA SER A 91 1.24 -9.96 8.25
C SER A 91 -0.10 -10.58 8.60
N ILE A 92 -0.99 -9.79 9.22
CA ILE A 92 -2.34 -10.23 9.63
C ILE A 92 -3.22 -10.55 8.40
N GLY A 93 -2.85 -10.06 7.21
CA GLY A 93 -3.55 -10.30 5.95
C GLY A 93 -4.67 -9.29 5.68
N LEU A 94 -4.74 -8.22 6.47
CA LEU A 94 -5.76 -7.18 6.33
C LEU A 94 -5.49 -6.34 5.08
N LYS A 95 -4.23 -6.08 4.74
CA LYS A 95 -3.87 -5.33 3.53
C LYS A 95 -4.32 -6.05 2.26
N GLU A 96 -4.19 -7.38 2.20
CA GLU A 96 -4.67 -8.17 1.06
C GLU A 96 -6.19 -8.11 0.95
N LEU A 97 -6.90 -8.32 2.06
CA LEU A 97 -8.35 -8.27 2.08
C LEU A 97 -8.87 -6.91 1.61
N LEU A 98 -8.32 -5.84 2.18
CA LEU A 98 -8.69 -4.47 1.83
C LEU A 98 -8.35 -4.16 0.37
N TYR A 99 -7.18 -4.59 -0.12
CA TYR A 99 -6.80 -4.43 -1.52
C TYR A 99 -7.78 -5.13 -2.46
N GLN A 100 -8.20 -6.36 -2.14
CA GLN A 100 -9.17 -7.10 -2.96
C GLN A 100 -10.52 -6.40 -3.03
N GLU A 101 -11.01 -5.87 -1.90
CA GLU A 101 -12.29 -5.15 -1.89
C GLU A 101 -12.22 -3.82 -2.63
N LEU A 102 -11.17 -3.03 -2.39
CA LEU A 102 -11.01 -1.74 -3.06
C LEU A 102 -10.73 -1.90 -4.56
N LYS A 103 -10.02 -2.96 -4.96
CA LYS A 103 -9.79 -3.26 -6.38
C LYS A 103 -11.08 -3.57 -7.14
N LYS A 104 -12.08 -4.20 -6.51
CA LYS A 104 -13.39 -4.45 -7.15
C LYS A 104 -14.17 -3.16 -7.41
N SER A 105 -13.92 -2.13 -6.59
CA SER A 105 -14.57 -0.83 -6.69
C SER A 105 -13.89 0.14 -7.67
N LEU A 106 -12.74 -0.24 -8.24
CA LEU A 106 -11.92 0.58 -9.15
C LEU A 106 -12.12 0.18 -10.61
#